data_AF-A0A1G2DDB6-F1
#
_entry.id   AF-A0A1G2DDB6-F1
#
_cell.length_a   1.000
_cell.length_b   1.000
_cell.length_c   1.000
_cell.angle_alpha   90.00
_cell.angle_beta   90.00
_cell.angle_gamma   90.00
#
_symmetry.space_group_name_H-M   'P 1'
#
loop_
_entity.id
_entity.type
_entity.pdbx_description
1 polymer ?
#
loop_
_entity_poly.entity_id
_entity_poly.type
_entity_poly.pdbx_seq_one_letter_code
_entity_poly.pdbx_strand_id
1 'polypeptide(L)'
;MMKLVFLSTRHRKDSMTANVATTEQTTLRNWINVVYGLFGGEPLPRERFPQDSWRAIADLVHYNKGNPLVAEAVRRHPDLIPRCFTILTVLYGAYTSEPSRVSILKDLVSMLGKDLVEEERRVLEYAQTKGSGSFFPELYKVQEKIREIYATPRFNRAVLPPTPYHAYALHVLNSYDMLGKNTTTDLIFGQLFAHHSRMESIVQLARRPDLEEGVEPNNGPTFH
;
A
#
# COMPACT_ATOMS: atom_id res chain seq x y z
N MET A 1 54.00 13.97 20.90
CA MET A 1 53.26 13.12 19.94
C MET A 1 52.00 12.62 20.63
N MET A 2 50.82 13.08 20.23
CA MET A 2 49.54 12.52 20.67
C MET A 2 48.63 12.42 19.44
N LYS A 3 48.27 11.18 19.08
CA LYS A 3 47.36 10.86 17.97
C LYS A 3 45.92 10.85 18.48
N LEU A 4 45.04 11.50 17.73
CA LEU A 4 43.59 11.55 17.92
C LEU A 4 42.98 10.14 18.02
N VAL A 5 42.04 9.98 18.96
CA VAL A 5 40.97 8.98 18.89
C VAL A 5 39.65 9.75 18.74
N PHE A 6 39.12 9.80 17.52
CA PHE A 6 37.80 10.38 17.23
C PHE A 6 37.04 9.48 16.25
N LEU A 7 36.72 8.26 16.69
CA LEU A 7 35.82 7.35 15.98
C LEU A 7 35.08 6.48 17.02
N SER A 8 33.92 6.93 17.52
CA SER A 8 33.05 6.03 18.32
C SER A 8 31.59 6.48 18.50
N THR A 9 31.23 7.74 18.20
CA THR A 9 29.87 8.23 18.51
C THR A 9 28.87 8.19 17.35
N ARG A 10 29.30 8.06 16.08
CA ARG A 10 28.37 7.94 14.93
C ARG A 10 27.75 6.54 14.83
N HIS A 11 28.54 5.47 14.94
CA HIS A 11 28.02 4.10 14.80
C HIS A 11 27.04 3.65 15.89
N ARG A 12 27.07 4.25 17.08
CA ARG A 12 26.13 3.90 18.17
C ARG A 12 24.73 4.46 17.97
N LYS A 13 24.60 5.61 17.28
CA LYS A 13 23.31 6.26 17.04
C LYS A 13 22.56 5.58 15.89
N ASP A 14 23.30 5.14 14.87
CA ASP A 14 22.76 4.41 13.72
C ASP A 14 22.41 2.95 14.08
N SER A 15 23.09 2.32 15.06
CA SER A 15 22.75 0.96 15.49
C SER A 15 21.54 0.90 16.43
N MET A 16 21.31 1.92 17.28
CA MET A 16 20.09 1.99 18.10
C MET A 16 18.83 2.20 17.25
N THR A 17 18.89 3.00 16.19
CA THR A 17 17.75 3.24 15.29
C THR A 17 17.42 2.01 14.42
N ALA A 18 18.44 1.28 13.95
CA ALA A 18 18.26 0.03 13.20
C ALA A 18 17.66 -1.10 14.06
N ASN A 19 18.08 -1.20 15.33
CA ASN A 19 17.54 -2.19 16.26
C ASN A 19 16.07 -1.92 16.61
N VAL A 20 15.68 -0.65 16.78
CA VAL A 20 14.27 -0.27 16.97
C VAL A 20 13.46 -0.61 15.73
N ALA A 21 13.91 -0.25 14.53
CA ALA A 21 13.21 -0.59 13.29
C ALA A 21 13.02 -2.11 13.11
N THR A 22 14.03 -2.90 13.41
CA THR A 22 13.94 -4.38 13.32
C THR A 22 12.95 -4.96 14.34
N THR A 23 12.94 -4.40 15.55
CA THR A 23 12.01 -4.80 16.61
C THR A 23 10.57 -4.47 16.23
N GLU A 24 10.31 -3.26 15.75
CA GLU A 24 8.98 -2.83 15.33
C GLU A 24 8.46 -3.63 14.13
N GLN A 25 9.31 -3.93 13.14
CA GLN A 25 8.93 -4.81 12.03
C GLN A 25 8.59 -6.22 12.53
N THR A 26 9.29 -6.72 13.55
CA THR A 26 9.00 -8.03 14.15
C THR A 26 7.64 -8.02 14.86
N THR A 27 7.33 -6.95 15.61
CA THR A 27 6.02 -6.75 16.24
C THR A 27 4.90 -6.77 15.21
N LEU A 28 5.05 -6.04 14.10
CA LEU A 28 4.06 -6.01 13.02
C LEU A 28 3.90 -7.37 12.34
N ARG A 29 5.00 -8.10 12.09
CA ARG A 29 4.94 -9.46 11.51
C ARG A 29 4.24 -10.44 12.45
N ASN A 30 4.47 -10.34 13.76
CA ASN A 30 3.77 -11.15 14.75
C ASN A 30 2.27 -10.83 14.78
N TRP A 31 1.90 -9.54 14.72
CA TRP A 31 0.50 -9.14 14.61
C TRP A 31 -0.18 -9.74 13.37
N ILE A 32 0.50 -9.73 12.20
CA ILE A 32 -0.01 -10.38 10.98
C ILE A 32 -0.29 -11.87 11.24
N ASN A 33 0.64 -12.58 11.86
CA ASN A 33 0.46 -14.00 12.15
C ASN A 33 -0.68 -14.26 13.15
N VAL A 34 -0.90 -13.38 14.13
CA VAL A 34 -1.99 -13.53 15.11
C VAL A 34 -3.35 -13.27 14.47
N VAL A 35 -3.48 -12.21 13.67
CA VAL A 35 -4.76 -11.82 13.06
C VAL A 35 -5.13 -12.71 11.88
N TYR A 36 -4.14 -13.17 11.12
CA TYR A 36 -4.34 -13.86 9.85
C TYR A 36 -3.79 -15.29 9.82
N GLY A 37 -3.27 -15.84 10.92
CA GLY A 37 -2.48 -17.09 10.90
C GLY A 37 -3.21 -18.36 10.49
N LEU A 38 -4.51 -18.50 10.78
CA LEU A 38 -5.26 -19.73 10.48
C LEU A 38 -5.81 -19.79 9.04
N PHE A 39 -6.07 -18.64 8.40
CA PHE A 39 -6.73 -18.57 7.07
C PHE A 39 -6.10 -17.55 6.10
N GLY A 40 -5.14 -16.75 6.53
CA GLY A 40 -4.57 -15.66 5.73
C GLY A 40 -3.45 -16.06 4.78
N GLY A 41 -3.05 -17.34 4.81
CA GLY A 41 -2.15 -17.92 3.83
C GLY A 41 -2.86 -18.36 2.54
N GLU A 42 -4.20 -18.35 2.51
CA GLU A 42 -4.95 -18.71 1.31
C GLU A 42 -4.70 -17.69 0.18
N PRO A 43 -4.53 -18.16 -1.07
CA PRO A 43 -4.46 -17.28 -2.23
C PRO A 43 -5.73 -16.43 -2.36
N LEU A 44 -5.53 -15.15 -2.65
CA LEU A 44 -6.62 -14.22 -2.96
C LEU A 44 -7.20 -14.55 -4.34
N PRO A 45 -8.53 -14.72 -4.46
CA PRO A 45 -9.19 -14.82 -5.76
C PRO A 45 -8.90 -13.58 -6.60
N ARG A 46 -8.73 -13.78 -7.91
CA ARG A 46 -8.39 -12.71 -8.86
C ARG A 46 -9.37 -11.54 -8.79
N GLU A 47 -10.65 -11.85 -8.70
CA GLU A 47 -11.77 -10.89 -8.67
C GLU A 47 -11.79 -10.03 -7.40
N ARG A 48 -11.20 -10.52 -6.32
CA ARG A 48 -11.17 -9.82 -5.02
C ARG A 48 -9.82 -9.20 -4.71
N PHE A 49 -8.79 -9.52 -5.49
CA PHE A 49 -7.40 -9.13 -5.20
C PHE A 49 -7.24 -7.63 -4.95
N PRO A 50 -7.76 -6.71 -5.79
CA PRO A 50 -7.61 -5.27 -5.51
C PRO A 50 -8.29 -4.82 -4.22
N GLN A 51 -9.53 -5.24 -3.99
CA GLN A 51 -10.31 -4.83 -2.82
C GLN A 51 -9.70 -5.40 -1.53
N ASP A 52 -9.31 -6.68 -1.54
CA ASP A 52 -8.70 -7.34 -0.38
C ASP A 52 -7.31 -6.80 -0.08
N SER A 53 -6.52 -6.47 -1.11
CA SER A 53 -5.21 -5.83 -0.94
C SER A 53 -5.35 -4.44 -0.32
N TRP A 54 -6.27 -3.62 -0.83
CA TRP A 54 -6.55 -2.30 -0.28
C TRP A 54 -6.95 -2.38 1.20
N ARG A 55 -7.92 -3.25 1.52
CA ARG A 55 -8.41 -3.45 2.88
C ARG A 55 -7.31 -3.91 3.82
N ALA A 56 -6.52 -4.91 3.42
CA ALA A 56 -5.44 -5.42 4.25
C ALA A 56 -4.41 -4.32 4.58
N ILE A 57 -4.00 -3.54 3.57
CA ILE A 57 -3.05 -2.43 3.76
C ILE A 57 -3.63 -1.37 4.68
N ALA A 58 -4.89 -0.96 4.44
CA ALA A 58 -5.57 0.04 5.25
C ALA A 58 -5.72 -0.42 6.72
N ASP A 59 -6.12 -1.67 6.93
CA ASP A 59 -6.27 -2.26 8.27
C ASP A 59 -4.94 -2.28 9.01
N LEU A 60 -3.86 -2.73 8.37
CA LEU A 60 -2.53 -2.76 9.01
C LEU A 60 -2.13 -1.35 9.46
N VAL A 61 -2.26 -0.35 8.59
CA VAL A 61 -1.91 1.04 8.91
C VAL A 61 -2.82 1.59 10.02
N HIS A 62 -4.12 1.29 9.98
CA HIS A 62 -5.08 1.79 10.97
C HIS A 62 -4.86 1.20 12.36
N TYR A 63 -4.83 -0.13 12.48
CA TYR A 63 -4.69 -0.82 13.77
C TYR A 63 -3.30 -0.63 14.40
N ASN A 64 -2.29 -0.34 13.58
CA ASN A 64 -0.92 -0.14 14.05
C ASN A 64 -0.48 1.32 13.97
N LYS A 65 -1.40 2.30 13.99
CA LYS A 65 -1.05 3.74 13.97
C LYS A 65 -0.13 4.18 15.12
N GLY A 66 -0.14 3.45 16.24
CA GLY A 66 0.75 3.68 17.38
C GLY A 66 2.15 3.08 17.22
N ASN A 67 2.37 2.24 16.20
CA ASN A 67 3.68 1.70 15.90
C ASN A 67 4.60 2.81 15.34
N PRO A 68 5.81 3.02 15.90
CA PRO A 68 6.71 4.09 15.45
C PRO A 68 7.03 4.08 13.95
N LEU A 69 7.15 2.91 13.33
CA LEU A 69 7.43 2.80 11.90
C LEU A 69 6.24 3.23 11.05
N VAL A 70 5.03 2.84 11.45
CA VAL A 70 3.80 3.23 10.76
C VAL A 70 3.59 4.73 10.90
N ALA A 71 3.72 5.28 12.11
CA ALA A 71 3.58 6.70 12.37
C ALA A 71 4.57 7.55 11.55
N GLU A 72 5.84 7.14 11.51
CA GLU A 72 6.86 7.82 10.71
C GLU A 72 6.59 7.70 9.20
N ALA A 73 6.15 6.53 8.71
CA ALA A 73 5.81 6.33 7.31
C ALA A 73 4.64 7.21 6.87
N VAL A 74 3.57 7.31 7.67
CA VAL A 74 2.42 8.20 7.42
C VAL A 74 2.85 9.66 7.41
N ARG A 75 3.74 10.06 8.34
CA ARG A 75 4.26 11.43 8.41
C ARG A 75 5.08 11.80 7.17
N ARG A 76 5.90 10.88 6.66
CA ARG A 76 6.70 11.08 5.43
C ARG A 76 5.86 11.02 4.16
N HIS A 77 4.84 10.16 4.16
CA HIS A 77 3.99 9.90 3.00
C HIS A 77 2.52 10.00 3.42
N PRO A 78 1.89 11.20 3.32
CA PRO A 78 0.45 11.35 3.60
C PRO A 78 -0.44 10.46 2.73
N ASP A 79 0.08 10.01 1.58
CA ASP A 79 -0.55 9.06 0.67
C ASP A 79 -0.05 7.61 0.86
N LEU A 80 0.42 7.24 2.06
CA LEU A 80 1.04 5.94 2.35
C LEU A 80 0.18 4.75 1.87
N ILE A 81 -1.10 4.71 2.25
CA ILE A 81 -2.00 3.60 1.90
C ILE A 81 -2.12 3.47 0.37
N PRO A 82 -2.56 4.49 -0.39
CA PRO A 82 -2.66 4.36 -1.85
C PRO A 82 -1.31 4.12 -2.52
N ARG A 83 -0.21 4.67 -2.00
CA ARG A 83 1.13 4.43 -2.54
C ARG A 83 1.56 2.97 -2.37
N CYS A 84 1.45 2.43 -1.16
CA CYS A 84 1.75 1.03 -0.87
C CYS A 84 0.82 0.10 -1.65
N PHE A 85 -0.46 0.46 -1.78
CA PHE A 85 -1.42 -0.25 -2.62
C PHE A 85 -0.92 -0.35 -4.05
N THR A 86 -0.60 0.78 -4.71
CA THR A 86 -0.06 0.79 -6.07
C THR A 86 1.18 -0.08 -6.21
N ILE A 87 2.17 0.07 -5.31
CA ILE A 87 3.42 -0.68 -5.38
C ILE A 87 3.15 -2.19 -5.26
N LEU A 88 2.41 -2.61 -4.24
CA LEU A 88 2.17 -4.02 -3.97
C LEU A 88 1.27 -4.66 -5.01
N THR A 89 0.23 -3.99 -5.51
CA THR A 89 -0.64 -4.57 -6.54
C THR A 89 0.08 -4.71 -7.88
N VAL A 90 0.94 -3.76 -8.25
CA VAL A 90 1.78 -3.90 -9.44
C VAL A 90 2.79 -5.04 -9.27
N LEU A 91 3.47 -5.11 -8.12
CA LEU A 91 4.45 -6.16 -7.85
C LEU A 91 3.81 -7.54 -7.96
N TYR A 92 2.75 -7.78 -7.17
CA TYR A 92 2.09 -9.08 -7.13
C TYR A 92 1.35 -9.40 -8.44
N GLY A 93 0.79 -8.38 -9.10
CA GLY A 93 0.22 -8.51 -10.43
C GLY A 93 1.23 -8.96 -11.48
N ALA A 94 2.51 -8.61 -11.35
CA ALA A 94 3.58 -9.02 -12.26
C ALA A 94 4.37 -10.27 -11.81
N TYR A 95 4.39 -10.56 -10.52
CA TYR A 95 5.31 -11.53 -9.90
C TYR A 95 4.75 -12.95 -9.77
N THR A 96 3.50 -13.11 -9.37
CA THR A 96 2.91 -14.41 -8.99
C THR A 96 1.53 -14.61 -9.60
N SER A 97 1.05 -15.85 -9.67
CA SER A 97 -0.35 -16.21 -9.98
C SER A 97 -1.23 -16.32 -8.74
N GLU A 98 -0.64 -16.40 -7.54
CA GLU A 98 -1.34 -16.72 -6.29
C GLU A 98 -0.88 -15.80 -5.14
N PRO A 99 -1.24 -14.51 -5.16
CA PRO A 99 -0.95 -13.60 -4.06
C PRO A 99 -1.74 -13.98 -2.81
N SER A 100 -1.15 -13.93 -1.61
CA SER A 100 -1.88 -14.11 -0.34
C SER A 100 -1.93 -12.81 0.45
N ARG A 101 -2.92 -12.68 1.35
CA ARG A 101 -3.00 -11.51 2.23
C ARG A 101 -1.76 -11.39 3.13
N VAL A 102 -1.29 -12.51 3.68
CA VAL A 102 -0.10 -12.54 4.54
C VAL A 102 1.16 -12.11 3.79
N SER A 103 1.36 -12.55 2.54
CA SER A 103 2.54 -12.16 1.77
C SER A 103 2.55 -10.66 1.47
N ILE A 104 1.41 -10.10 1.05
CA ILE A 104 1.24 -8.66 0.81
C ILE A 104 1.53 -7.86 2.08
N LEU A 105 1.00 -8.27 3.24
CA LEU A 105 1.21 -7.57 4.50
C LEU A 105 2.66 -7.67 4.99
N LYS A 106 3.33 -8.81 4.81
CA LYS A 106 4.74 -8.97 5.16
C LYS A 106 5.64 -8.08 4.29
N ASP A 107 5.31 -7.93 3.02
CA ASP A 107 6.01 -7.02 2.12
C ASP A 107 5.74 -5.55 2.46
N LEU A 108 4.49 -5.20 2.79
CA LEU A 108 4.15 -3.88 3.33
C LEU A 108 5.03 -3.54 4.54
N VAL A 109 5.12 -4.42 5.54
CA VAL A 109 5.98 -4.21 6.72
C VAL A 109 7.45 -4.02 6.33
N SER A 110 7.91 -4.75 5.32
CA SER A 110 9.29 -4.65 4.84
C SER A 110 9.55 -3.36 4.06
N MET A 111 8.51 -2.71 3.53
CA MET A 111 8.59 -1.38 2.92
C MET A 111 8.59 -0.24 3.96
N LEU A 112 8.08 -0.47 5.18
CA LEU A 112 8.09 0.55 6.23
C LEU A 112 9.53 0.89 6.62
N GLY A 113 9.87 2.18 6.51
CA GLY A 113 11.22 2.70 6.77
C GLY A 113 12.14 2.74 5.55
N LYS A 114 11.67 2.30 4.37
CA LYS A 114 12.39 2.43 3.10
C LYS A 114 12.02 3.72 2.35
N ASP A 115 12.78 4.00 1.29
CA ASP A 115 12.40 4.99 0.29
C ASP A 115 11.35 4.41 -0.67
N LEU A 116 10.10 4.84 -0.50
CA LEU A 116 8.98 4.34 -1.30
C LEU A 116 9.00 4.82 -2.76
N VAL A 117 9.71 5.91 -3.08
CA VAL A 117 9.87 6.37 -4.47
C VAL A 117 10.79 5.42 -5.22
N GLU A 118 11.90 5.04 -4.58
CA GLU A 118 12.84 4.07 -5.14
C GLU A 118 12.24 2.66 -5.24
N GLU A 119 11.48 2.21 -4.23
CA GLU A 119 10.77 0.93 -4.30
C GLU A 119 9.74 0.90 -5.43
N GLU A 120 8.98 2.00 -5.65
CA GLU A 120 8.07 2.10 -6.80
C GLU A 120 8.85 1.96 -8.11
N ARG A 121 9.94 2.71 -8.30
CA ARG A 121 10.76 2.65 -9.52
C ARG A 121 11.21 1.23 -9.83
N ARG A 122 11.74 0.52 -8.83
CA ARG A 122 12.18 -0.88 -8.96
C ARG A 122 11.05 -1.82 -9.34
N VAL A 123 9.87 -1.66 -8.75
CA VAL A 123 8.70 -2.50 -9.02
C VAL A 123 8.15 -2.27 -10.42
N LEU A 124 8.11 -1.01 -10.87
CA LEU A 124 7.70 -0.65 -12.22
C LEU A 124 8.66 -1.23 -13.27
N GLU A 125 9.98 -1.08 -13.08
CA GLU A 125 11.00 -1.70 -13.95
C GLU A 125 10.86 -3.22 -13.99
N TYR A 126 10.68 -3.85 -12.83
CA TYR A 126 10.43 -5.28 -12.76
C TYR A 126 9.19 -5.68 -13.56
N ALA A 127 8.05 -5.02 -13.34
CA ALA A 127 6.80 -5.36 -13.99
C ALA A 127 6.86 -5.19 -15.51
N GLN A 128 7.58 -4.17 -16.00
CA GLN A 128 7.82 -3.96 -17.43
C GLN A 128 8.54 -5.14 -18.09
N THR A 129 9.48 -5.76 -17.38
CA THR A 129 10.30 -6.88 -17.90
C THR A 129 9.62 -8.25 -17.79
N LYS A 130 8.45 -8.34 -17.15
CA LYS A 130 7.73 -9.61 -16.99
C LYS A 130 6.85 -9.90 -18.20
N GLY A 131 6.99 -11.10 -18.75
CA GLY A 131 6.27 -11.57 -19.95
C GLY A 131 4.84 -12.01 -19.68
N SER A 132 4.17 -12.48 -20.74
CA SER A 132 2.81 -13.03 -20.69
C SER A 132 2.72 -14.22 -19.72
N GLY A 133 1.88 -14.10 -18.67
CA GLY A 133 1.65 -15.15 -17.67
C GLY A 133 1.36 -14.65 -16.25
N SER A 134 1.60 -13.36 -15.96
CA SER A 134 1.37 -12.79 -14.63
C SER A 134 -0.12 -12.58 -14.29
N PHE A 135 -0.45 -12.46 -13.01
CA PHE A 135 -1.83 -12.38 -12.51
C PHE A 135 -2.56 -11.09 -12.92
N PHE A 136 -1.89 -9.95 -12.99
CA PHE A 136 -2.43 -8.66 -13.47
C PHE A 136 -1.33 -7.78 -14.10
N PRO A 137 -0.74 -8.18 -15.25
CA PRO A 137 0.35 -7.44 -15.90
C PRO A 137 -0.06 -6.04 -16.38
N GLU A 138 -1.36 -5.80 -16.56
CA GLU A 138 -1.92 -4.50 -16.96
C GLU A 138 -1.80 -3.41 -15.89
N LEU A 139 -1.67 -3.78 -14.60
CA LEU A 139 -1.68 -2.81 -13.50
C LEU A 139 -0.49 -1.86 -13.56
N TYR A 140 0.67 -2.34 -14.03
CA TYR A 140 1.82 -1.50 -14.34
C TYR A 140 1.47 -0.45 -15.41
N LYS A 141 0.84 -0.86 -16.50
CA LYS A 141 0.45 0.03 -17.61
C LYS A 141 -0.57 1.09 -17.18
N VAL A 142 -1.47 0.73 -16.27
CA VAL A 142 -2.41 1.68 -15.66
C VAL A 142 -1.64 2.75 -14.89
N GLN A 143 -0.68 2.37 -14.05
CA GLN A 143 0.13 3.32 -13.31
C GLN A 143 0.95 4.24 -14.22
N GLU A 144 1.54 3.71 -15.28
CA GLU A 144 2.27 4.53 -16.27
C GLU A 144 1.38 5.60 -16.91
N LYS A 145 0.19 5.22 -17.38
CA LYS A 145 -0.77 6.16 -17.99
C LYS A 145 -1.23 7.21 -17.00
N ILE A 146 -1.48 6.83 -15.74
CA ILE A 146 -1.83 7.80 -14.69
C ILE A 146 -0.67 8.76 -14.46
N ARG A 147 0.58 8.29 -14.39
CA ARG A 147 1.75 9.17 -14.28
C ARG A 147 1.87 10.11 -15.48
N GLU A 148 1.59 9.63 -16.69
CA GLU A 148 1.55 10.46 -17.90
C GLU A 148 0.49 11.58 -17.79
N ILE A 149 -0.72 11.25 -17.32
CA ILE A 149 -1.79 12.25 -17.07
C ILE A 149 -1.30 13.33 -16.10
N TYR A 150 -0.67 12.91 -15.00
CA TYR A 150 -0.14 13.82 -13.99
C TYR A 150 1.16 14.50 -14.41
N ALA A 151 1.82 14.12 -15.50
CA ALA A 151 3.00 14.80 -16.02
C ALA A 151 2.64 15.80 -17.13
N THR A 152 1.57 15.53 -17.88
CA THR A 152 1.27 16.24 -19.13
C THR A 152 0.39 17.48 -18.88
N PRO A 153 0.80 18.68 -19.36
CA PRO A 153 0.00 19.91 -19.19
C PRO A 153 -1.39 19.88 -19.87
N ARG A 154 -1.59 18.95 -20.81
CA ARG A 154 -2.88 18.74 -21.51
C ARG A 154 -4.03 18.44 -20.55
N PHE A 155 -3.75 17.74 -19.44
CA PHE A 155 -4.78 17.32 -18.51
C PHE A 155 -4.86 18.29 -17.33
N ASN A 156 -6.07 18.79 -17.05
CA ASN A 156 -6.29 19.68 -15.91
C ASN A 156 -6.19 18.87 -14.61
N ARG A 157 -5.12 19.09 -13.83
CA ARG A 157 -4.90 18.40 -12.56
C ARG A 157 -5.84 18.84 -11.44
N ALA A 158 -6.45 20.03 -11.56
CA ALA A 158 -7.35 20.56 -10.53
C ALA A 158 -8.65 19.74 -10.39
N VAL A 159 -8.96 18.90 -11.39
CA VAL A 159 -10.15 18.04 -11.42
C VAL A 159 -9.82 16.56 -11.22
N LEU A 160 -8.62 16.27 -10.73
CA LEU A 160 -8.11 14.92 -10.49
C LEU A 160 -7.84 14.71 -8.99
N PRO A 161 -7.76 13.44 -8.54
CA PRO A 161 -7.29 13.12 -7.19
C PRO A 161 -5.95 13.80 -6.85
N PRO A 162 -5.63 14.03 -5.56
CA PRO A 162 -4.49 14.86 -5.17
C PRO A 162 -3.13 14.27 -5.56
N THR A 163 -3.02 12.94 -5.66
CA THR A 163 -1.79 12.27 -6.07
C THR A 163 -2.07 11.18 -7.11
N PRO A 164 -1.11 10.82 -7.97
CA PRO A 164 -1.28 9.72 -8.93
C PRO A 164 -1.62 8.39 -8.24
N TYR A 165 -1.18 8.16 -7.00
CA TYR A 165 -1.52 6.95 -6.25
C TYR A 165 -2.99 6.92 -5.81
N HIS A 166 -3.55 8.08 -5.43
CA HIS A 166 -4.99 8.19 -5.17
C HIS A 166 -5.80 7.94 -6.45
N ALA A 167 -5.35 8.48 -7.59
CA ALA A 167 -5.97 8.20 -8.88
C ALA A 167 -5.89 6.71 -9.25
N TYR A 168 -4.74 6.08 -9.03
CA TYR A 168 -4.56 4.64 -9.25
C TYR A 168 -5.53 3.84 -8.40
N ALA A 169 -5.59 4.09 -7.09
CA ALA A 169 -6.50 3.41 -6.19
C ALA A 169 -7.96 3.59 -6.63
N LEU A 170 -8.35 4.82 -6.96
CA LEU A 170 -9.70 5.12 -7.43
C LEU A 170 -10.05 4.33 -8.69
N HIS A 171 -9.17 4.35 -9.70
CA HIS A 171 -9.40 3.66 -10.96
C HIS A 171 -9.45 2.15 -10.76
N VAL A 172 -8.44 1.55 -10.11
CA VAL A 172 -8.34 0.10 -9.95
C VAL A 172 -9.50 -0.47 -9.12
N LEU A 173 -9.95 0.25 -8.09
CA LEU A 173 -11.05 -0.21 -7.24
C LEU A 173 -12.44 -0.02 -7.86
N ASN A 174 -12.63 0.99 -8.73
CA ASN A 174 -13.95 1.29 -9.33
C ASN A 174 -14.09 0.80 -10.78
N SER A 175 -13.01 0.42 -11.45
CA SER A 175 -13.00 0.02 -12.85
C SER A 175 -12.37 -1.37 -13.04
N TYR A 176 -12.69 -2.30 -12.13
CA TYR A 176 -12.17 -3.68 -12.20
C TYR A 176 -12.45 -4.34 -13.55
N ASP A 177 -13.65 -4.19 -14.10
CA ASP A 177 -14.05 -4.75 -15.40
C ASP A 177 -13.29 -4.15 -16.60
N MET A 178 -12.51 -3.09 -16.38
CA MET A 178 -11.68 -2.45 -17.39
C MET A 178 -10.22 -2.88 -17.29
N LEU A 179 -9.83 -3.59 -16.22
CA LEU A 179 -8.51 -4.19 -16.10
C LEU A 179 -8.36 -5.27 -17.18
N GLY A 180 -7.24 -5.23 -17.89
CA GLY A 180 -6.93 -6.13 -19.01
C GLY A 180 -7.41 -5.63 -20.37
N LYS A 181 -8.24 -4.57 -20.43
CA LYS A 181 -8.62 -3.93 -21.69
C LYS A 181 -7.58 -2.91 -22.13
N ASN A 182 -7.44 -2.72 -23.44
CA ASN A 182 -6.58 -1.66 -23.98
C ASN A 182 -7.26 -0.30 -23.79
N THR A 183 -6.94 0.39 -22.69
CA THR A 183 -7.48 1.71 -22.34
C THR A 183 -6.53 2.82 -22.79
N THR A 184 -7.04 3.93 -23.34
CA THR A 184 -6.20 5.09 -23.69
C THR A 184 -6.03 6.01 -22.47
N THR A 185 -5.01 6.88 -22.50
CA THR A 185 -4.78 7.90 -21.48
C THR A 185 -5.99 8.83 -21.32
N ASP A 186 -6.64 9.21 -22.43
CA ASP A 186 -7.86 10.03 -22.44
C ASP A 186 -9.05 9.33 -21.77
N LEU A 187 -9.22 8.02 -21.97
CA LEU A 187 -10.29 7.25 -21.34
C LEU A 187 -10.09 7.16 -19.82
N ILE A 188 -8.85 6.90 -19.38
CA ILE A 188 -8.51 6.87 -17.95
C ILE A 188 -8.75 8.26 -17.33
N PHE A 189 -8.34 9.34 -18.00
CA PHE A 189 -8.60 10.70 -17.53
C PHE A 189 -10.12 10.97 -17.38
N GLY A 190 -10.93 10.62 -18.39
CA GLY A 190 -12.38 10.79 -18.33
C GLY A 190 -13.03 10.04 -17.17
N GLN A 191 -12.56 8.81 -16.89
CA GLN A 191 -13.02 8.03 -15.74
C GLN A 191 -12.61 8.67 -14.40
N LEU A 192 -11.34 9.07 -14.26
CA LEU A 192 -10.85 9.73 -13.05
C LEU A 192 -11.61 11.03 -12.78
N PHE A 193 -11.88 11.82 -13.82
CA PHE A 193 -12.70 13.02 -13.73
C PHE A 193 -14.12 12.72 -13.24
N ALA A 194 -14.79 11.73 -13.85
CA ALA A 194 -16.14 11.32 -13.47
C ALA A 194 -16.21 10.75 -12.04
N HIS A 195 -15.13 10.13 -11.57
CA HIS A 195 -15.04 9.53 -10.25
C HIS A 195 -14.43 10.44 -9.18
N HIS A 196 -13.88 11.61 -9.54
CA HIS A 196 -13.23 12.51 -8.59
C HIS A 196 -14.18 12.96 -7.47
N SER A 197 -15.45 13.22 -7.81
CA SER A 197 -16.51 13.54 -6.84
C SER A 197 -16.94 12.35 -5.96
N ARG A 198 -16.48 11.12 -6.27
CA ARG A 198 -16.75 9.89 -5.51
C ARG A 198 -15.56 9.44 -4.67
N MET A 199 -14.54 10.26 -4.48
CA MET A 199 -13.34 9.89 -3.70
C MET A 199 -13.68 9.49 -2.25
N GLU A 200 -14.73 10.10 -1.67
CA GLU A 200 -15.28 9.71 -0.36
C GLU A 200 -15.78 8.25 -0.33
N SER A 201 -16.26 7.71 -1.46
CA SER A 201 -16.73 6.32 -1.53
C SER A 201 -15.59 5.29 -1.48
N ILE A 202 -14.37 5.64 -1.91
CA ILE A 202 -13.18 4.78 -1.73
C ILE A 202 -12.83 4.65 -0.25
N VAL A 203 -12.93 5.77 0.48
CA VAL A 203 -12.75 5.79 1.94
C VAL A 203 -13.85 4.95 2.61
N GLN A 204 -15.06 4.95 2.08
CA GLN A 204 -16.17 4.10 2.55
C GLN A 204 -15.97 2.61 2.21
N LEU A 205 -15.35 2.25 1.07
CA LEU A 205 -14.96 0.86 0.76
C LEU A 205 -13.90 0.29 1.73
N ALA A 206 -13.24 1.16 2.49
CA ALA A 206 -12.33 0.82 3.59
C ALA A 206 -13.00 0.75 4.97
N ARG A 207 -14.28 1.17 5.11
CA ARG A 207 -15.03 1.05 6.36
C ARG A 207 -15.78 -0.28 6.36
N ARG A 208 -15.59 -1.07 7.42
CA ARG A 208 -16.42 -2.26 7.69
C ARG A 208 -17.84 -1.79 8.01
N PRO A 209 -18.89 -2.30 7.35
CA PRO A 209 -20.24 -2.27 7.90
C PRO A 209 -20.30 -2.99 9.26
N ASP A 210 -19.46 -4.02 9.42
CA ASP A 210 -19.53 -5.01 10.50
C ASP A 210 -18.84 -4.59 11.82
N LEU A 211 -18.36 -3.34 11.95
CA LEU A 211 -17.80 -2.81 13.21
C LEU A 211 -18.53 -1.57 13.74
N GLU A 212 -19.49 -1.01 13.01
CA GLU A 212 -20.35 0.07 13.53
C GLU A 212 -21.63 -0.46 14.20
N GLU A 213 -21.93 -1.76 14.06
CA GLU A 213 -22.98 -2.45 14.82
C GLU A 213 -22.35 -3.58 15.66
N GLY A 214 -21.94 -3.29 16.90
CA GLY A 214 -21.61 -4.37 17.84
C GLY A 214 -20.52 -4.15 18.90
N VAL A 215 -20.03 -2.92 19.12
CA VAL A 215 -19.23 -2.65 20.34
C VAL A 215 -20.11 -1.96 21.37
N GLU A 216 -20.87 -2.75 22.12
CA GLU A 216 -21.23 -2.34 23.47
C GLU A 216 -19.93 -2.06 24.24
N PRO A 217 -19.86 -0.99 25.06
CA PRO A 217 -18.71 -0.75 25.91
C PRO A 217 -18.61 -1.93 26.89
N ASN A 218 -17.66 -2.82 26.63
CA ASN A 218 -17.38 -3.95 27.50
C ASN A 218 -16.89 -3.37 28.85
N ASN A 219 -17.78 -3.34 29.83
CA ASN A 219 -17.44 -3.02 31.21
C ASN A 219 -16.37 -4.01 31.64
N GLY A 220 -15.19 -3.48 31.96
CA GLY A 220 -14.04 -4.28 32.39
C GLY A 220 -14.37 -5.16 33.61
N PRO A 221 -13.53 -6.17 33.89
CA PRO A 221 -13.78 -7.08 35.00
C PRO A 221 -13.77 -6.31 36.32
N THR A 222 -14.91 -6.30 37.01
CA THR A 222 -14.99 -5.94 38.43
C THR A 222 -14.31 -7.02 39.24
N PHE A 223 -13.21 -6.65 39.91
CA PHE A 223 -12.64 -7.44 40.99
C PHE A 223 -13.59 -7.39 42.19
N HIS A 224 -14.00 -8.56 42.68
CA HIS A 224 -14.56 -8.77 44.02
C HIS A 224 -13.64 -9.71 44.78
#